data_AF-A0A3D0Y9W0-F1
#
_entry.id   AF-A0A3D0Y9W0-F1
#
_cell.length_a   1.000
_cell.length_b   1.000
_cell.length_c   1.000
_cell.angle_alpha   90.00
_cell.angle_beta   90.00
_cell.angle_gamma   90.00
#
_symmetry.space_group_name_H-M   'P 1'
#
loop_
_entity.id
_entity.type
_entity.pdbx_description
1 polymer ?
#
loop_
_entity_poly.entity_id
_entity_poly.type
_entity_poly.pdbx_seq_one_letter_code
_entity_poly.pdbx_strand_id
1 'polypeptide(L)'
;MKSIKRIKILIVMLVMVFTNFTVTQANIIEAIIGSQCIKQLNYSLIEFKEAIASIILKRTDTTLTDLTVYGEPIAGFSNKIEAYTIELPFGTVDIPAVSATATHEKATVDIIPDESIPGDIRVKVTAEDGVTVNVYTVSFTIENAIENINRDVEYKYMNMK
;
A
#
# COMPACT_ATOMS: atom_id res chain seq x y z
N MET A 1 -43.51 29.60 -19.76
CA MET A 1 -44.71 29.01 -19.08
C MET A 1 -44.42 27.80 -18.17
N LYS A 2 -43.37 26.99 -18.42
CA LYS A 2 -43.03 25.78 -17.63
C LYS A 2 -42.50 26.07 -16.21
N SER A 3 -41.85 27.22 -16.00
CA SER A 3 -41.24 27.61 -14.71
C SER A 3 -42.23 28.08 -13.65
N ILE A 4 -43.27 28.82 -14.05
CA ILE A 4 -44.34 29.29 -13.15
C ILE A 4 -45.19 28.13 -12.62
N LYS A 5 -45.36 27.06 -13.42
CA LYS A 5 -46.02 25.82 -12.96
C LYS A 5 -45.20 25.08 -11.91
N ARG A 6 -43.87 25.08 -12.00
CA ARG A 6 -42.97 24.43 -11.00
C ARG A 6 -42.95 25.18 -9.68
N ILE A 7 -42.92 26.52 -9.70
CA ILE A 7 -42.98 27.36 -8.50
C ILE A 7 -44.35 27.24 -7.81
N LYS A 8 -45.46 27.19 -8.57
CA LYS A 8 -46.79 26.94 -8.00
C LYS A 8 -46.90 25.55 -7.35
N ILE A 9 -46.31 24.50 -7.94
CA ILE A 9 -46.29 23.15 -7.34
C ILE A 9 -45.46 23.13 -6.05
N LEU A 10 -44.31 23.83 -6.03
CA LEU A 10 -43.45 23.92 -4.85
C LEU A 10 -44.13 24.69 -3.70
N ILE A 11 -44.85 25.78 -4.00
CA ILE A 11 -45.61 26.54 -3.00
C ILE A 11 -46.85 25.76 -2.53
N VAL A 12 -47.53 25.02 -3.40
CA VAL A 12 -48.66 24.15 -3.01
C VAL A 12 -48.20 22.98 -2.15
N MET A 13 -47.04 22.38 -2.46
CA MET A 13 -46.41 21.36 -1.59
C MET A 13 -46.01 21.96 -0.24
N LEU A 14 -45.44 23.16 -0.24
CA LEU A 14 -45.07 23.86 1.00
C LEU A 14 -46.31 24.15 1.87
N VAL A 15 -47.41 24.65 1.28
CA VAL A 15 -48.65 24.97 2.01
C VAL A 15 -49.36 23.71 2.53
N MET A 16 -49.34 22.58 1.79
CA MET A 16 -49.90 21.31 2.27
C MET A 16 -49.09 20.69 3.43
N VAL A 17 -47.79 20.98 3.54
CA VAL A 17 -46.96 20.57 4.68
C VAL A 17 -47.33 21.35 5.95
N PHE A 18 -47.83 22.57 5.81
CA PHE A 18 -48.14 23.44 6.96
C PHE A 18 -49.53 23.25 7.58
N THR A 19 -50.51 22.65 6.89
CA THR A 19 -51.90 22.58 7.41
C THR A 19 -52.24 21.31 8.21
N ASN A 20 -51.36 20.32 8.31
CA ASN A 20 -51.68 19.02 8.96
C ASN A 20 -50.85 18.69 10.20
N PHE A 21 -50.30 19.69 10.89
CA PHE A 21 -49.37 19.45 11.99
C PHE A 21 -49.90 19.98 13.32
N THR A 22 -50.84 19.26 13.95
CA THR A 22 -50.96 19.31 15.41
C THR A 22 -50.09 18.19 15.98
N VAL A 23 -48.80 18.48 16.17
CA VAL A 23 -47.87 17.56 16.82
C VAL A 23 -47.52 18.14 18.17
N THR A 24 -47.86 17.38 19.22
CA THR A 24 -47.41 17.58 20.59
C THR A 24 -45.88 17.58 20.61
N GLN A 25 -45.31 18.45 21.45
CA GLN A 25 -43.92 18.94 21.41
C GLN A 25 -42.78 17.90 21.60
N ALA A 26 -43.06 16.59 21.51
CA ALA A 26 -42.07 15.51 21.58
C ALA A 26 -41.63 14.95 20.20
N ASN A 27 -42.50 14.98 19.18
CA ASN A 27 -42.23 14.23 17.92
C ASN A 27 -41.55 15.07 16.82
N ILE A 28 -41.23 16.34 17.08
CA ILE A 28 -40.54 17.22 16.11
C ILE A 28 -39.03 17.01 16.15
N ILE A 29 -38.47 16.72 17.33
CA ILE A 29 -37.03 16.53 17.52
C ILE A 29 -36.58 15.21 16.87
N GLU A 30 -37.31 14.11 17.03
CA GLU A 30 -36.99 12.84 16.36
C GLU A 30 -37.18 12.89 14.84
N ALA A 31 -38.18 13.63 14.35
CA ALA A 31 -38.39 13.82 12.91
C ALA A 31 -37.32 14.71 12.28
N ILE A 32 -36.77 15.69 13.00
CA ILE A 32 -35.64 16.53 12.53
C ILE A 32 -34.31 15.77 12.64
N ILE A 33 -34.10 14.97 13.71
CA ILE A 33 -32.88 14.17 13.89
C ILE A 33 -32.85 12.97 12.92
N GLY A 34 -34.01 12.39 12.60
CA GLY A 34 -34.19 11.35 11.59
C GLY A 34 -34.40 11.85 10.17
N SER A 35 -34.64 13.16 9.99
CA SER A 35 -34.73 13.82 8.68
C SER A 35 -33.40 13.66 7.97
N GLN A 36 -33.46 13.30 6.68
CA GLN A 36 -32.31 12.95 5.86
C GLN A 36 -31.12 13.91 5.95
N CYS A 37 -31.31 15.17 6.35
CA CYS A 37 -30.23 16.15 6.54
C CYS A 37 -29.10 15.71 7.51
N ILE A 38 -29.39 15.01 8.64
CA ILE A 38 -28.32 14.58 9.56
C ILE A 38 -27.61 13.32 9.06
N LYS A 39 -28.35 12.36 8.45
CA LYS A 39 -27.73 11.22 7.76
C LYS A 39 -26.86 11.70 6.59
N GLN A 40 -27.35 12.63 5.77
CA GLN A 40 -26.62 13.20 4.63
C GLN A 40 -25.32 13.90 5.06
N LEU A 41 -25.36 14.66 6.16
CA LEU A 41 -24.18 15.32 6.75
C LEU A 41 -23.17 14.31 7.33
N ASN A 42 -23.64 13.24 7.97
CA ASN A 42 -22.75 12.22 8.54
C ASN A 42 -22.15 11.29 7.46
N TYR A 43 -22.91 10.90 6.43
CA TYR A 43 -22.39 10.20 5.25
C TYR A 43 -21.37 11.06 4.50
N SER A 44 -21.64 12.36 4.33
CA SER A 44 -20.67 13.30 3.74
C SER A 44 -19.35 13.38 4.52
N LEU A 45 -19.39 13.37 5.86
CA LEU A 45 -18.18 13.44 6.67
C LEU A 45 -17.36 12.14 6.64
N ILE A 46 -18.03 10.99 6.61
CA ILE A 46 -17.37 9.68 6.48
C ILE A 46 -16.75 9.52 5.09
N GLU A 47 -17.51 9.76 4.03
CA GLU A 47 -17.02 9.69 2.65
C GLU A 47 -15.89 10.69 2.39
N PHE A 48 -15.99 11.91 2.94
CA PHE A 48 -14.93 12.89 2.84
C PHE A 48 -13.66 12.48 3.60
N LYS A 49 -13.80 11.86 4.78
CA LYS A 49 -12.66 11.31 5.54
C LYS A 49 -11.99 10.14 4.83
N GLU A 50 -12.76 9.26 4.20
CA GLU A 50 -12.20 8.16 3.41
C GLU A 50 -11.50 8.65 2.15
N ALA A 51 -12.07 9.66 1.48
CA ALA A 51 -11.46 10.27 0.30
C ALA A 51 -10.11 10.92 0.63
N ILE A 52 -10.02 11.71 1.72
CA ILE A 52 -8.74 12.31 2.12
C ILE A 52 -7.74 11.25 2.61
N ALA A 53 -8.20 10.19 3.30
CA ALA A 53 -7.32 9.10 3.75
C ALA A 53 -6.73 8.35 2.55
N SER A 54 -7.53 8.07 1.52
CA SER A 54 -7.08 7.42 0.30
C SER A 54 -6.04 8.26 -0.46
N ILE A 55 -6.24 9.57 -0.53
CA ILE A 55 -5.28 10.50 -1.16
C ILE A 55 -3.94 10.47 -0.43
N ILE A 56 -3.96 10.55 0.89
CA ILE A 56 -2.74 10.55 1.71
C ILE A 56 -2.01 9.21 1.53
N LEU A 57 -2.72 8.09 1.68
CA LEU A 57 -2.14 6.75 1.59
C LEU A 57 -1.41 6.54 0.25
N LYS A 58 -2.03 6.99 -0.84
CA LYS A 58 -1.43 6.87 -2.18
C LYS A 58 -0.17 7.72 -2.32
N ARG A 59 -0.19 8.96 -1.84
CA ARG A 59 0.95 9.89 -1.95
C ARG A 59 2.15 9.50 -1.08
N THR A 60 1.90 8.76 0.00
CA THR A 60 2.92 8.26 0.93
C THR A 60 3.30 6.80 0.67
N ASP A 61 2.81 6.20 -0.43
CA ASP A 61 3.12 4.81 -0.75
C ASP A 61 4.58 4.66 -1.16
N THR A 62 5.32 3.89 -0.37
CA THR A 62 6.74 3.57 -0.53
C THR A 62 6.98 2.09 -0.81
N THR A 63 5.91 1.35 -1.14
CA THR A 63 6.00 -0.08 -1.37
C THR A 63 6.53 -0.43 -2.76
N LEU A 64 7.08 -1.62 -2.90
CA LEU A 64 7.51 -2.20 -4.17
C LEU A 64 6.49 -3.23 -4.69
N THR A 65 6.27 -3.29 -6.00
CA THR A 65 5.55 -4.38 -6.67
C THR A 65 6.47 -5.52 -7.07
N ASP A 66 7.75 -5.23 -7.26
CA ASP A 66 8.75 -6.20 -7.69
C ASP A 66 10.15 -5.85 -7.15
N LEU A 67 10.92 -6.89 -6.85
CA LEU A 67 12.32 -6.82 -6.41
C LEU A 67 13.05 -8.06 -6.94
N THR A 68 14.06 -7.82 -7.77
CA THR A 68 14.77 -8.86 -8.52
C THR A 68 16.27 -8.80 -8.28
N VAL A 69 16.92 -9.96 -8.40
CA VAL A 69 18.37 -10.13 -8.40
C VAL A 69 18.76 -10.91 -9.64
N TYR A 70 19.72 -10.39 -10.41
CA TYR A 70 20.08 -10.91 -11.73
C TYR A 70 18.87 -11.03 -12.71
N GLY A 71 17.86 -10.19 -12.53
CA GLY A 71 16.62 -10.21 -13.32
C GLY A 71 15.58 -11.25 -12.87
N GLU A 72 15.90 -12.09 -11.87
CA GLU A 72 14.97 -13.06 -11.31
C GLU A 72 14.32 -12.52 -10.02
N PRO A 73 13.02 -12.76 -9.80
CA PRO A 73 12.32 -12.30 -8.60
C PRO A 73 12.87 -12.98 -7.35
N ILE A 74 13.03 -12.22 -6.27
CA ILE A 74 13.45 -12.79 -4.98
C ILE A 74 12.37 -13.75 -4.47
N ALA A 75 12.79 -14.97 -4.10
CA ALA A 75 11.90 -15.96 -3.53
C ALA A 75 11.25 -15.45 -2.23
N GLY A 76 9.92 -15.52 -2.15
CA GLY A 76 9.18 -15.03 -0.99
C GLY A 76 9.09 -13.50 -0.90
N PHE A 77 9.34 -12.79 -2.01
CA PHE A 77 9.16 -11.34 -2.05
C PHE A 77 7.75 -10.93 -1.57
N SER A 78 7.73 -9.91 -0.72
CA SER A 78 6.52 -9.29 -0.19
C SER A 78 6.84 -7.84 0.11
N ASN A 79 5.97 -6.94 -0.29
CA ASN A 79 6.15 -5.52 -0.07
C ASN A 79 6.20 -5.09 1.42
N LYS A 80 5.89 -6.01 2.34
CA LYS A 80 5.96 -5.82 3.80
C LYS A 80 7.28 -6.29 4.42
N ILE A 81 8.12 -6.99 3.66
CA ILE A 81 9.40 -7.50 4.14
C ILE A 81 10.48 -6.57 3.60
N GLU A 82 11.22 -5.96 4.52
CA GLU A 82 12.24 -4.95 4.20
C GLU A 82 13.66 -5.55 4.18
N ALA A 83 13.82 -6.82 4.53
CA ALA A 83 15.13 -7.47 4.60
C ALA A 83 15.10 -8.85 3.94
N TYR A 84 16.05 -9.09 3.05
CA TYR A 84 16.25 -10.34 2.34
C TYR A 84 17.71 -10.78 2.48
N THR A 85 17.93 -12.09 2.55
CA THR A 85 19.27 -12.67 2.51
C THR A 85 19.37 -13.64 1.36
N ILE A 86 20.40 -13.48 0.54
CA ILE A 86 20.67 -14.33 -0.62
C ILE A 86 22.08 -14.90 -0.48
N GLU A 87 22.16 -16.22 -0.52
CA GLU A 87 23.43 -16.92 -0.57
C GLU A 87 23.88 -17.07 -2.03
N LEU A 88 25.10 -16.62 -2.30
CA LEU A 88 25.74 -16.68 -3.60
C LEU A 88 26.71 -17.86 -3.67
N PRO A 89 26.88 -18.48 -4.85
CA PRO A 89 27.85 -19.55 -5.04
C PRO A 89 29.27 -19.11 -4.66
N PHE A 90 30.06 -20.07 -4.16
CA PHE A 90 31.46 -19.84 -3.84
C PHE A 90 32.24 -19.27 -5.04
N GLY A 91 33.06 -18.25 -4.79
CA GLY A 91 33.88 -17.59 -5.80
C GLY A 91 33.19 -16.44 -6.54
N THR A 92 31.96 -16.08 -6.17
CA THR A 92 31.31 -14.87 -6.68
C THR A 92 32.06 -13.63 -6.17
N VAL A 93 32.58 -12.83 -7.11
CA VAL A 93 33.29 -11.57 -6.82
C VAL A 93 32.56 -10.33 -7.36
N ASP A 94 31.66 -10.52 -8.31
CA ASP A 94 30.89 -9.44 -8.92
C ASP A 94 29.72 -9.04 -8.00
N ILE A 95 29.45 -7.73 -7.92
CA ILE A 95 28.30 -7.20 -7.17
C ILE A 95 27.02 -7.57 -7.94
N PRO A 96 26.03 -8.22 -7.29
CA PRO A 96 24.79 -8.62 -7.94
C PRO A 96 24.00 -7.44 -8.49
N ALA A 97 23.41 -7.63 -9.67
CA ALA A 97 22.50 -6.65 -10.24
C ALA A 97 21.13 -6.74 -9.55
N VAL A 98 20.77 -5.73 -8.76
CA VAL A 98 19.45 -5.59 -8.14
C VAL A 98 18.60 -4.64 -8.97
N SER A 99 17.31 -4.94 -9.13
CA SER A 99 16.33 -4.03 -9.72
C SER A 99 15.02 -4.09 -8.95
N ALA A 100 14.28 -2.98 -8.93
CA ALA A 100 13.05 -2.87 -8.15
C ALA A 100 12.04 -1.96 -8.85
N THR A 101 10.75 -2.26 -8.68
CA THR A 101 9.64 -1.48 -9.25
C THR A 101 8.76 -0.97 -8.12
N ALA A 102 8.60 0.36 -8.02
CA ALA A 102 7.70 0.96 -7.04
C ALA A 102 6.23 0.69 -7.39
N THR A 103 5.40 0.51 -6.36
CA THR A 103 3.95 0.38 -6.51
C THR A 103 3.32 1.66 -7.05
N HIS A 104 3.80 2.81 -6.57
CA HIS A 104 3.31 4.10 -6.99
C HIS A 104 4.12 4.65 -8.18
N GLU A 105 3.45 4.99 -9.27
CA GLU A 105 4.07 5.43 -10.53
C GLU A 105 4.94 6.69 -10.42
N LYS A 106 4.69 7.53 -9.40
CA LYS A 106 5.45 8.76 -9.12
C LYS A 106 6.44 8.61 -7.96
N ALA A 107 6.51 7.45 -7.33
CA ALA A 107 7.59 7.18 -6.38
C ALA A 107 8.90 6.99 -7.13
N THR A 108 10.00 7.29 -6.46
CA THR A 108 11.37 7.14 -7.00
C THR A 108 12.09 6.02 -6.27
N VAL A 109 12.95 5.32 -6.99
CA VAL A 109 13.71 4.17 -6.46
C VAL A 109 15.20 4.41 -6.72
N ASP A 110 15.98 4.45 -5.65
CA ASP A 110 17.43 4.54 -5.67
C ASP A 110 18.03 3.22 -5.19
N ILE A 111 18.93 2.63 -5.98
CA ILE A 111 19.62 1.38 -5.64
C ILE A 111 21.05 1.72 -5.23
N ILE A 112 21.41 1.37 -4.00
CA ILE A 112 22.67 1.74 -3.35
C ILE A 112 23.41 0.45 -2.96
N PRO A 113 24.32 -0.03 -3.81
CA PRO A 113 25.12 -1.20 -3.49
C PRO A 113 26.30 -0.86 -2.56
N ASP A 114 26.70 -1.81 -1.72
CA ASP A 114 28.00 -1.79 -1.06
C ASP A 114 29.13 -2.08 -2.08
N GLU A 115 30.38 -1.76 -1.72
CA GLU A 115 31.53 -1.84 -2.63
C GLU A 115 32.08 -3.28 -2.83
N SER A 116 31.59 -4.26 -2.08
CA SER A 116 32.10 -5.64 -2.10
C SER A 116 31.07 -6.68 -1.66
N ILE A 117 31.32 -7.94 -2.03
CA ILE A 117 30.59 -9.12 -1.54
C ILE A 117 31.51 -9.94 -0.62
N PRO A 118 31.01 -10.47 0.53
CA PRO A 118 29.67 -10.29 1.09
C PRO A 118 29.38 -8.85 1.50
N GLY A 119 28.13 -8.43 1.38
CA GLY A 119 27.70 -7.05 1.57
C GLY A 119 26.21 -6.85 1.29
N ASP A 120 25.73 -5.63 1.51
CA ASP A 120 24.33 -5.29 1.33
C ASP A 120 24.10 -4.47 0.06
N ILE A 121 22.90 -4.59 -0.51
CA ILE A 121 22.35 -3.63 -1.46
C ILE A 121 21.06 -3.06 -0.89
N ARG A 122 21.01 -1.73 -0.76
CA ARG A 122 19.87 -0.99 -0.21
C ARG A 122 19.07 -0.36 -1.34
N VAL A 123 17.77 -0.67 -1.39
CA VAL A 123 16.81 -0.10 -2.32
C VAL A 123 15.97 0.91 -1.55
N LYS A 124 16.26 2.19 -1.76
CA LYS A 124 15.56 3.30 -1.14
C LYS A 124 14.40 3.73 -2.04
N VAL A 125 13.19 3.68 -1.50
CA VAL A 125 11.97 4.13 -2.17
C VAL A 125 11.51 5.44 -1.53
N THR A 126 11.38 6.49 -2.33
CA THR A 126 10.84 7.79 -1.89
C THR A 126 9.48 8.00 -2.55
N ALA A 127 8.42 8.24 -1.76
CA ALA A 127 7.06 8.39 -2.26
C ALA A 127 6.84 9.70 -3.05
N GLU A 128 5.64 9.87 -3.63
CA GLU A 128 5.27 11.08 -4.39
C GLU A 128 5.37 12.36 -3.55
N ASP A 129 5.14 12.28 -2.24
CA ASP A 129 5.25 13.43 -1.35
C ASP A 129 6.69 13.96 -1.18
N GLY A 130 7.70 13.20 -1.60
CA GLY A 130 9.12 13.54 -1.50
C GLY A 130 9.68 13.49 -0.07
N VAL A 131 8.91 13.03 0.90
CA VAL A 131 9.27 13.03 2.33
C VAL A 131 9.19 11.62 2.91
N THR A 132 8.17 10.85 2.54
CA THR A 132 8.02 9.48 3.01
C THR A 132 9.00 8.58 2.29
N VAL A 133 9.82 7.85 3.05
CA VAL A 133 10.90 6.99 2.54
C VAL A 133 10.82 5.62 3.21
N ASN A 134 11.01 4.57 2.42
CA ASN A 134 11.26 3.21 2.90
C ASN A 134 12.56 2.64 2.29
N VAL A 135 13.21 1.71 2.99
CA VAL A 135 14.46 1.08 2.52
C VAL A 135 14.34 -0.44 2.62
N TYR A 136 14.43 -1.11 1.48
CA TYR A 136 14.56 -2.56 1.39
C TYR A 136 16.05 -2.92 1.33
N THR A 137 16.49 -3.92 2.09
CA THR A 137 17.88 -4.37 2.16
C THR A 137 17.98 -5.79 1.66
N VAL A 138 18.88 -6.03 0.70
CA VAL A 138 19.23 -7.35 0.21
C VAL A 138 20.67 -7.64 0.62
N SER A 139 20.85 -8.52 1.60
CA SER A 139 22.15 -8.94 2.11
C SER A 139 22.65 -10.16 1.35
N PHE A 140 23.89 -10.10 0.89
CA PHE A 140 24.52 -11.17 0.15
C PHE A 140 25.59 -11.88 1.00
N THR A 141 25.46 -13.19 1.11
CA THR A 141 26.46 -14.07 1.73
C THR A 141 27.09 -14.96 0.67
N ILE A 142 28.29 -15.48 0.96
CA ILE A 142 28.94 -16.47 0.09
C ILE A 142 28.79 -17.83 0.74
N GLU A 143 28.39 -18.81 -0.07
CA GLU A 143 28.28 -20.20 0.35
C GLU A 143 29.60 -20.74 0.90
N ASN A 144 29.52 -21.47 2.02
CA ASN A 144 30.69 -22.06 2.63
C ASN A 144 31.09 -23.35 1.90
N ALA A 145 32.13 -23.26 1.07
CA ALA A 145 32.66 -24.40 0.31
C ALA A 145 33.02 -25.62 1.17
N ILE A 146 33.40 -25.43 2.44
CA ILE A 146 33.78 -26.54 3.34
C ILE A 146 32.54 -27.35 3.78
N GLU A 147 31.40 -26.69 3.98
CA GLU A 147 30.16 -27.37 4.35
C GLU A 147 29.62 -28.25 3.21
N ASN A 148 29.76 -27.78 1.97
CA ASN A 148 29.38 -28.55 0.78
C ASN A 148 30.19 -29.81 0.58
N ILE A 149 31.51 -29.72 0.73
CA ILE A 149 32.38 -30.88 0.61
C ILE A 149 32.01 -31.93 1.66
N ASN A 150 31.68 -31.52 2.89
CA ASN A 150 31.25 -32.45 3.94
C ASN A 150 29.94 -33.16 3.60
N ARG A 151 28.95 -32.43 3.07
CA ARG A 151 27.67 -33.01 2.61
C ARG A 151 27.87 -34.03 1.48
N ASP A 152 28.72 -33.72 0.50
CA ASP A 152 29.01 -34.59 -0.64
C ASP A 152 29.76 -35.86 -0.22
N VAL A 153 30.72 -35.72 0.69
CA VAL A 153 31.48 -36.82 1.25
C VAL A 153 30.57 -37.74 2.08
N GLU A 154 29.70 -37.19 2.92
CA GLU A 154 28.74 -37.96 3.71
C GLU A 154 27.76 -38.73 2.81
N TYR A 155 27.21 -38.09 1.77
CA TYR A 155 26.33 -38.75 0.80
C TYR A 155 27.03 -39.90 0.06
N LYS A 156 28.31 -39.72 -0.30
CA LYS A 156 29.13 -40.77 -0.92
C LYS A 156 29.33 -41.97 -0.01
N TYR A 157 29.51 -41.76 1.30
CA TYR A 157 29.65 -42.86 2.26
C TYR A 157 28.34 -43.60 2.53
N MET A 158 27.19 -42.91 2.51
CA MET A 158 25.88 -43.52 2.76
C MET A 158 25.39 -44.41 1.60
N ASN A 159 25.82 -44.15 0.36
CA ASN A 159 25.34 -44.85 -0.83
C ASN A 159 26.36 -45.82 -1.46
N MET A 160 27.48 -46.10 -0.78
CA MET A 160 28.52 -47.02 -1.26
C MET A 160 28.28 -48.49 -0.88
N LYS A 161 27.04 -48.86 -0.49
CA LYS A 161 26.65 -50.25 -0.19
C LYS A 161 25.80 -50.85 -1.28
#